data_AF-A0A7C4R8V7-F1
#
_entry.id   AF-A0A7C4R8V7-F1
#
_cell.length_a   1.000
_cell.length_b   1.000
_cell.length_c   1.000
_cell.angle_alpha   90.00
_cell.angle_beta   90.00
_cell.angle_gamma   90.00
#
_symmetry.space_group_name_H-M   'P 1'
#
loop_
_entity.id
_entity.type
_entity.pdbx_description
1 polymer ?
#
loop_
_entity_poly.entity_id
_entity_poly.type
_entity_poly.pdbx_seq_one_letter_code
_entity_poly.pdbx_strand_id
1 'polypeptide(L)'
;MYIRFYWENVKKAETKYYSRMVSVIVVYEGESTRKGVYELSDLGIFEETGFRGIIKGEVENLEKFLKELEARTQTSFLPVSRVVPIEEWFYFSPENFLDIAKERIAKYLDKIKVNETFCVRVERRGMKGLLSSKDLEREIGSHIYNKLKERDGVEHKVDLKDPDKMLVIETIGNIAGITLISKEDRKTFPLIKIK
;
A
#
# COMPACT_ATOMS: atom_id res chain seq x y z
N MET A 1 -0.86 38.37 23.56
CA MET A 1 -2.11 37.73 23.09
C MET A 1 -2.18 37.55 21.56
N TYR A 2 -1.45 38.33 20.75
CA TYR A 2 -1.46 38.21 19.27
C TYR A 2 -0.59 37.08 18.69
N ILE A 3 0.54 36.75 19.32
CA ILE A 3 1.50 35.77 18.78
C ILE A 3 0.93 34.34 18.81
N ARG A 4 0.21 33.97 19.87
CA ARG A 4 -0.37 32.62 20.01
C ARG A 4 -1.46 32.34 18.96
N PHE A 5 -2.24 33.36 18.60
CA PHE A 5 -3.28 33.27 17.57
C PHE A 5 -2.68 33.13 16.16
N TYR A 6 -1.52 33.75 15.89
CA TYR A 6 -0.81 33.59 14.63
C TYR A 6 -0.27 32.16 14.46
N TRP A 7 0.34 31.57 15.51
CA TRP A 7 0.88 30.21 15.45
C TRP A 7 -0.20 29.12 15.36
N GLU A 8 -1.34 29.30 16.03
CA GLU A 8 -2.48 28.36 15.92
C GLU A 8 -3.14 28.41 14.53
N ASN A 9 -3.20 29.59 13.91
CA ASN A 9 -3.71 29.72 12.55
C ASN A 9 -2.71 29.25 11.48
N VAL A 10 -1.40 29.43 11.69
CA VAL A 10 -0.35 28.85 10.82
C VAL A 10 -0.37 27.32 10.91
N LYS A 11 -0.46 26.72 12.11
CA LYS A 11 -0.63 25.27 12.23
C LYS A 11 -1.94 24.77 11.63
N LYS A 12 -3.06 25.47 11.83
CA LYS A 12 -4.33 25.11 11.20
C LYS A 12 -4.30 25.29 9.68
N ALA A 13 -3.53 26.26 9.15
CA ALA A 13 -3.35 26.47 7.71
C ALA A 13 -2.38 25.45 7.09
N GLU A 14 -1.27 25.12 7.76
CA GLU A 14 -0.35 24.04 7.37
C GLU A 14 -1.08 22.69 7.35
N THR A 15 -1.89 22.41 8.39
CA THR A 15 -2.72 21.19 8.42
C THR A 15 -3.83 21.19 7.35
N LYS A 16 -4.19 22.37 6.79
CA LYS A 16 -5.20 22.49 5.72
C LYS A 16 -4.60 22.37 4.31
N TYR A 17 -3.29 22.57 4.15
CA TYR A 17 -2.57 22.54 2.87
C TYR A 17 -1.77 21.25 2.63
N TYR A 18 -1.56 20.42 3.65
CA TYR A 18 -1.28 19.01 3.41
C TYR A 18 -2.55 18.32 2.93
N SER A 19 -2.84 18.45 1.63
CA SER A 19 -3.49 17.35 0.93
C SER A 19 -2.73 16.10 1.35
N ARG A 20 -3.38 15.18 2.06
CA ARG A 20 -2.73 14.03 2.68
C ARG A 20 -2.00 13.27 1.57
N MET A 21 -0.68 13.43 1.51
CA MET A 21 0.12 12.78 0.48
C MET A 21 -0.10 11.28 0.58
N VAL A 22 -0.31 10.64 -0.56
CA VAL A 22 -0.54 9.22 -0.66
C VAL A 22 0.81 8.56 -0.85
N SER A 23 1.20 7.70 0.09
CA SER A 23 2.40 6.88 -0.08
C SER A 23 2.15 5.84 -1.18
N VAL A 24 3.17 5.59 -1.99
CA VAL A 24 3.16 4.58 -3.03
C VAL A 24 4.47 3.78 -3.02
N ILE A 25 4.38 2.51 -3.42
CA ILE A 25 5.51 1.73 -3.88
C ILE A 25 5.38 1.57 -5.39
N VAL A 26 6.45 1.88 -6.12
CA VAL A 26 6.53 1.69 -7.56
C VAL A 26 7.51 0.57 -7.85
N VAL A 27 7.06 -0.42 -8.63
CA VAL A 27 7.90 -1.48 -9.18
C VAL A 27 8.35 -1.03 -10.57
N TYR A 28 9.64 -0.73 -10.64
CA TYR A 28 10.35 -0.23 -11.81
C TYR A 28 11.26 -1.33 -12.38
N GLU A 29 11.13 -1.61 -13.67
CA GLU A 29 11.82 -2.69 -14.39
C GLU A 29 12.95 -2.18 -15.29
N GLY A 30 13.24 -0.88 -15.26
CA GLY A 30 14.39 -0.32 -15.97
C GLY A 30 15.73 -0.71 -15.35
N GLU A 31 16.81 -0.37 -16.05
CA GLU A 31 18.17 -0.78 -15.71
C GLU A 31 18.66 -0.24 -14.36
N SER A 32 18.18 0.93 -13.95
CA SER A 32 18.63 1.65 -12.75
C SER A 32 17.45 2.24 -11.98
N THR A 33 17.31 1.86 -10.70
CA THR A 33 16.32 2.43 -9.78
C THR A 33 16.48 3.95 -9.67
N ARG A 34 17.72 4.45 -9.62
CA ARG A 34 18.04 5.89 -9.61
C ARG A 34 17.48 6.63 -10.83
N LYS A 35 17.56 6.01 -12.02
CA LYS A 35 16.96 6.58 -13.23
C LYS A 35 15.43 6.64 -13.10
N GLY A 36 14.80 5.58 -12.58
CA GLY A 36 13.36 5.58 -12.29
C GLY A 36 12.95 6.68 -11.31
N VAL A 37 13.74 6.94 -10.25
CA VAL A 37 13.48 8.06 -9.32
C VAL A 37 13.53 9.40 -10.05
N TYR A 38 14.52 9.61 -10.92
CA TYR A 38 14.62 10.82 -11.72
C TYR A 38 13.43 11.00 -12.67
N GLU A 39 13.02 9.95 -13.37
CA GLU A 39 11.89 9.96 -14.33
C GLU A 39 10.53 10.16 -13.65
N LEU A 40 10.42 9.88 -12.36
CA LEU A 40 9.21 10.07 -11.56
C LEU A 40 9.21 11.41 -10.80
N SER A 41 10.32 12.15 -10.77
CA SER A 41 10.51 13.28 -9.86
C SER A 41 9.56 14.47 -10.07
N ASP A 42 8.94 14.59 -11.24
CA ASP A 42 7.92 15.61 -11.54
C ASP A 42 6.50 15.17 -11.15
N LEU A 43 6.32 13.91 -10.72
CA LEU A 43 5.04 13.33 -10.33
C LEU A 43 4.84 13.22 -8.82
N GLY A 44 5.86 13.54 -8.02
CA GLY A 44 5.85 13.37 -6.58
C GLY A 44 7.27 13.32 -6.00
N ILE A 45 7.35 12.97 -4.72
CA ILE A 45 8.62 12.82 -4.00
C ILE A 45 8.97 11.33 -3.97
N PHE A 46 10.12 10.96 -4.53
CA PHE A 46 10.52 9.56 -4.67
C PHE A 46 11.94 9.32 -4.16
N GLU A 47 12.16 8.14 -3.62
CA GLU A 47 13.46 7.71 -3.07
C GLU A 47 13.76 6.24 -3.42
N GLU A 48 15.04 5.93 -3.51
CA GLU A 48 15.51 4.55 -3.64
C GLU A 48 15.33 3.81 -2.31
N THR A 49 14.94 2.54 -2.38
CA THR A 49 14.74 1.72 -1.17
C THR A 49 15.93 0.81 -0.84
N GLY A 50 16.96 0.81 -1.69
CA GLY A 50 18.05 -0.17 -1.66
C GLY A 50 17.68 -1.55 -2.24
N PHE A 51 16.40 -1.79 -2.56
CA PHE A 51 15.96 -2.98 -3.27
C PHE A 51 15.83 -2.69 -4.77
N ARG A 52 16.40 -3.58 -5.60
CA ARG A 52 16.41 -3.42 -7.06
C ARG A 52 14.98 -3.25 -7.59
N GLY A 53 14.77 -2.17 -8.34
CA GLY A 53 13.50 -1.87 -8.99
C GLY A 53 12.37 -1.47 -8.04
N ILE A 54 12.67 -1.14 -6.78
CA ILE A 54 11.66 -0.73 -5.80
C ILE A 54 11.93 0.71 -5.40
N ILE A 55 10.97 1.55 -5.74
CA ILE A 55 10.96 2.98 -5.45
C ILE A 55 9.82 3.24 -4.45
N LYS A 56 10.13 3.95 -3.37
CA LYS A 56 9.12 4.45 -2.44
C LYS A 56 8.85 5.91 -2.79
N GLY A 57 7.61 6.34 -2.69
CA GLY A 57 7.30 7.75 -2.93
C GLY A 57 6.02 8.22 -2.27
N GLU A 58 5.78 9.52 -2.43
CA GLU A 58 4.62 10.23 -1.93
C GLU A 58 4.07 11.13 -3.05
N VAL A 59 2.77 11.02 -3.30
CA VAL A 59 2.08 11.75 -4.38
C VAL A 59 0.88 12.51 -3.81
N GLU A 60 0.57 13.69 -4.36
CA GLU A 60 -0.54 14.51 -3.85
C GLU A 60 -1.92 13.93 -4.19
N ASN A 61 -2.05 13.32 -5.36
CA ASN A 61 -3.29 12.75 -5.87
C ASN A 61 -2.99 11.44 -6.60
N LEU A 62 -3.42 10.32 -6.00
CA LEU A 62 -3.16 8.98 -6.51
C LEU A 62 -3.74 8.75 -7.91
N GLU A 63 -4.97 9.19 -8.16
CA GLU A 63 -5.64 9.01 -9.45
C GLU A 63 -4.92 9.77 -10.57
N LYS A 64 -4.58 11.05 -10.33
CA LYS A 64 -3.83 11.88 -11.27
C LYS A 64 -2.46 11.27 -11.54
N PHE A 65 -1.77 10.81 -10.50
CA PHE A 65 -0.48 10.13 -10.61
C PHE A 65 -0.59 8.87 -11.48
N LEU A 66 -1.54 7.98 -11.20
CA LEU A 66 -1.70 6.72 -11.93
C LEU A 66 -2.06 6.95 -13.41
N LYS A 67 -2.94 7.93 -13.71
CA LYS A 67 -3.31 8.28 -15.09
C LYS A 67 -2.12 8.83 -15.89
N GLU A 68 -1.35 9.74 -15.30
CA GLU A 68 -0.16 10.30 -15.93
C GLU A 68 0.92 9.22 -16.13
N LEU A 69 1.11 8.36 -15.13
CA LEU A 69 2.07 7.27 -15.20
C LEU A 69 1.69 6.24 -16.27
N GLU A 70 0.41 5.89 -16.36
CA GLU A 70 -0.12 5.02 -17.42
C GLU A 70 0.14 5.62 -18.81
N ALA A 71 -0.16 6.90 -19.02
CA ALA A 71 0.14 7.59 -20.27
C ALA A 71 1.64 7.53 -20.64
N ARG A 72 2.54 7.70 -19.67
CA ARG A 72 4.00 7.58 -19.88
C ARG A 72 4.47 6.16 -20.17
N THR A 73 3.89 5.15 -19.53
CA THR A 73 4.23 3.75 -19.84
C THR A 73 3.87 3.39 -21.29
N GLN A 74 2.79 3.96 -21.83
CA GLN A 74 2.36 3.74 -23.22
C GLN A 74 3.14 4.58 -24.25
N THR A 75 3.47 5.84 -23.93
CA THR A 75 4.03 6.79 -24.91
C THR A 75 5.55 6.92 -24.87
N SER A 76 6.17 6.83 -23.70
CA SER A 76 7.61 7.05 -23.50
C SER A 76 8.34 5.80 -23.03
N PHE A 77 7.69 4.64 -23.07
CA PHE A 77 8.22 3.34 -22.62
C PHE A 77 8.82 3.39 -21.21
N LEU A 78 8.18 4.14 -20.30
CA LEU A 78 8.59 4.19 -18.91
C LEU A 78 8.38 2.80 -18.30
N PRO A 79 9.44 2.09 -17.84
CA PRO A 79 9.34 0.68 -17.47
C PRO A 79 8.81 0.53 -16.03
N VAL A 80 7.57 0.94 -15.79
CA VAL A 80 6.84 0.69 -14.55
C VAL A 80 5.85 -0.44 -14.77
N SER A 81 5.98 -1.51 -13.98
CA SER A 81 5.09 -2.68 -14.10
C SER A 81 3.98 -2.71 -13.07
N ARG A 82 4.16 -2.04 -11.92
CA ARG A 82 3.20 -2.02 -10.82
C ARG A 82 3.34 -0.78 -9.94
N VAL A 83 2.21 -0.30 -9.42
CA VAL A 83 2.12 0.65 -8.31
C VAL A 83 1.25 0.06 -7.20
N VAL A 84 1.69 0.18 -5.96
CA VAL A 84 0.91 -0.20 -4.77
C VAL A 84 0.72 1.04 -3.89
N PRO A 85 -0.51 1.58 -3.75
CA PRO A 85 -0.78 2.65 -2.80
C PRO A 85 -0.70 2.10 -1.37
N ILE A 86 -0.07 2.84 -0.46
CA ILE A 86 0.13 2.45 0.93
C ILE A 86 -0.65 3.40 1.84
N GLU A 87 -1.57 2.85 2.65
CA GLU A 87 -2.35 3.64 3.61
C GLU A 87 -1.60 3.86 4.93
N GLU A 88 -0.73 2.92 5.31
CA GLU A 88 0.03 2.98 6.56
C GLU A 88 1.36 2.24 6.45
N TRP A 89 2.38 2.82 7.07
CA TRP A 89 3.69 2.20 7.28
C TRP A 89 3.88 1.83 8.74
N PHE A 90 4.56 0.71 9.00
CA PHE A 90 5.00 0.35 10.34
C PHE A 90 6.37 -0.34 10.30
N TYR A 91 7.15 -0.12 11.36
CA TYR A 91 8.39 -0.84 11.60
C TYR A 91 8.10 -2.19 12.27
N PHE A 92 8.93 -3.18 12.00
CA PHE A 92 8.80 -4.51 12.59
C PHE A 92 10.15 -5.21 12.76
N SER A 93 10.17 -6.24 13.59
CA SER A 93 11.15 -7.32 13.58
C SER A 93 10.46 -8.63 13.17
N PRO A 94 11.18 -9.64 12.66
CA PRO A 94 10.57 -10.90 12.24
C PRO A 94 9.68 -11.53 13.32
N GLU A 95 10.07 -11.41 14.58
CA GLU A 95 9.40 -12.02 15.74
C GLU A 95 8.06 -11.36 16.06
N ASN A 96 7.92 -10.05 15.81
CA ASN A 96 6.72 -9.29 16.15
C ASN A 96 5.84 -8.94 14.94
N PHE A 97 6.30 -9.24 13.72
CA PHE A 97 5.61 -8.85 12.49
C PHE A 97 4.14 -9.24 12.48
N LEU A 98 3.84 -10.50 12.82
CA LEU A 98 2.49 -11.03 12.73
C LEU A 98 1.53 -10.33 13.71
N ASP A 99 2.01 -10.04 14.93
CA ASP A 99 1.21 -9.40 15.96
C ASP A 99 0.91 -7.94 15.58
N ILE A 100 1.92 -7.19 15.14
CA ILE A 100 1.74 -5.82 14.65
C ILE A 100 0.79 -5.82 13.45
N ALA A 101 0.98 -6.74 12.47
CA ALA A 101 0.12 -6.81 11.31
C ALA A 101 -1.35 -7.04 11.70
N LYS A 102 -1.63 -7.99 12.60
CA LYS A 102 -2.99 -8.26 13.09
C LYS A 102 -3.62 -7.02 13.76
N GLU A 103 -2.85 -6.30 14.58
CA GLU A 103 -3.30 -5.05 15.19
C GLU A 103 -3.68 -4.00 14.14
N ARG A 104 -2.79 -3.76 13.16
CA ARG A 104 -3.02 -2.77 12.09
C ARG A 104 -4.19 -3.14 11.18
N ILE A 105 -4.53 -4.43 11.09
CA ILE A 105 -5.60 -4.91 10.21
C ILE A 105 -6.99 -4.55 10.72
N ALA A 106 -7.15 -4.31 12.02
CA ALA A 106 -8.45 -4.04 12.65
C ALA A 106 -9.22 -2.91 11.95
N LYS A 107 -8.53 -1.84 11.51
CA LYS A 107 -9.15 -0.69 10.84
C LYS A 107 -9.72 -0.99 9.44
N TYR A 108 -9.36 -2.12 8.84
CA TYR A 108 -9.83 -2.51 7.51
C TYR A 108 -11.04 -3.44 7.56
N LEU A 109 -11.36 -4.02 8.72
CA LEU A 109 -12.44 -5.00 8.85
C LEU A 109 -13.77 -4.39 8.40
N ASP A 110 -14.08 -3.16 8.83
CA ASP A 110 -15.32 -2.45 8.47
C ASP A 110 -15.44 -2.10 6.99
N LYS A 111 -14.34 -2.20 6.23
CA LYS A 111 -14.33 -1.99 4.77
C LYS A 111 -14.67 -3.27 3.99
N ILE A 112 -14.82 -4.42 4.65
CA ILE A 112 -15.20 -5.70 4.05
C ILE A 112 -16.64 -6.04 4.47
N LYS A 113 -17.56 -6.09 3.50
CA LYS A 113 -18.98 -6.36 3.73
C LYS A 113 -19.27 -7.86 3.71
N VAL A 114 -20.38 -8.27 4.35
CA VAL A 114 -20.85 -9.67 4.46
C VAL A 114 -20.85 -10.45 3.13
N ASN A 115 -21.21 -9.79 2.03
CA ASN A 115 -21.32 -10.42 0.71
C ASN A 115 -20.08 -10.22 -0.18
N GLU A 116 -19.03 -9.57 0.33
CA GLU A 116 -17.79 -9.36 -0.39
C GLU A 116 -16.81 -10.51 -0.11
N THR A 117 -16.06 -10.87 -1.13
CA THR A 117 -14.92 -11.77 -1.02
C THR A 117 -13.66 -11.01 -0.64
N PHE A 118 -12.74 -11.65 0.09
CA PHE A 118 -11.44 -11.06 0.37
C PHE A 118 -10.27 -12.03 0.17
N CYS A 119 -9.06 -11.48 0.06
CA CYS A 119 -7.84 -12.24 0.26
C CYS A 119 -6.72 -11.37 0.84
N VAL A 120 -5.60 -12.01 1.19
CA VAL A 120 -4.39 -11.38 1.69
C VAL A 120 -3.25 -11.66 0.70
N ARG A 121 -2.40 -10.65 0.48
CA ARG A 121 -1.16 -10.76 -0.28
C ARG A 121 0.00 -10.14 0.48
N VAL A 122 1.09 -10.89 0.59
CA VAL A 122 2.31 -10.47 1.28
C VAL A 122 3.51 -10.54 0.34
N GLU A 123 3.92 -9.39 -0.15
CA GLU A 123 5.08 -9.22 -1.02
C GLU A 123 6.28 -8.80 -0.18
N ARG A 124 7.25 -9.70 -0.04
CA ARG A 124 8.42 -9.43 0.82
C ARG A 124 9.61 -8.96 0.00
N ARG A 125 10.13 -7.78 0.33
CA ARG A 125 11.48 -7.33 -0.06
C ARG A 125 12.35 -7.32 1.20
N GLY A 126 13.26 -8.27 1.29
CA GLY A 126 14.05 -8.56 2.49
C GLY A 126 13.51 -9.74 3.31
N MET A 127 14.04 -9.93 4.52
CA MET A 127 13.61 -10.95 5.48
C MET A 127 13.56 -12.38 4.93
N LYS A 128 14.46 -12.70 3.99
CA LYS A 128 14.58 -14.03 3.39
C LYS A 128 14.99 -15.05 4.47
N GLY A 129 14.24 -16.14 4.58
CA GLY A 129 14.49 -17.20 5.56
C GLY A 129 13.97 -16.91 6.97
N LEU A 130 13.55 -15.68 7.26
CA LEU A 130 12.99 -15.27 8.54
C LEU A 130 11.46 -15.19 8.49
N LEU A 131 10.91 -14.74 7.36
CA LEU A 131 9.47 -14.65 7.12
C LEU A 131 9.06 -15.45 5.88
N SER A 132 7.93 -16.13 5.97
CA SER A 132 7.29 -16.87 4.88
C SER A 132 6.03 -16.15 4.44
N SER A 133 5.99 -15.63 3.20
CA SER A 133 4.80 -14.92 2.68
C SER A 133 3.56 -15.79 2.75
N LYS A 134 3.68 -17.07 2.41
CA LYS A 134 2.56 -18.03 2.43
C LYS A 134 2.01 -18.25 3.84
N ASP A 135 2.90 -18.40 4.83
CA ASP A 135 2.45 -18.56 6.21
C ASP A 135 1.81 -17.26 6.72
N LEU A 136 2.42 -16.11 6.44
CA LEU A 136 1.84 -14.80 6.79
C LEU A 136 0.46 -14.60 6.17
N GLU A 137 0.29 -14.88 4.87
CA GLU A 137 -1.00 -14.79 4.18
C GLU A 137 -2.05 -15.70 4.82
N ARG A 138 -1.68 -16.93 5.20
CA ARG A 138 -2.60 -17.87 5.88
C ARG A 138 -2.98 -17.36 7.27
N GLU A 139 -2.01 -16.99 8.10
CA GLU A 139 -2.26 -16.57 9.49
C GLU A 139 -3.07 -15.28 9.55
N ILE A 140 -2.74 -14.33 8.67
CA ILE A 140 -3.45 -13.06 8.56
C ILE A 140 -4.85 -13.27 7.96
N GLY A 141 -4.97 -14.06 6.90
CA GLY A 141 -6.27 -14.38 6.30
C GLY A 141 -7.21 -15.07 7.28
N SER A 142 -6.69 -16.01 8.08
CA SER A 142 -7.45 -16.70 9.13
C SER A 142 -7.90 -15.74 10.23
N HIS A 143 -7.02 -14.80 10.61
CA HIS A 143 -7.36 -13.76 11.59
C HIS A 143 -8.52 -12.87 11.08
N ILE A 144 -8.44 -12.39 9.84
CA ILE A 144 -9.51 -11.59 9.22
C ILE A 144 -10.81 -12.39 9.15
N TYR A 145 -10.76 -13.64 8.66
CA TYR A 145 -11.93 -14.50 8.55
C TYR A 145 -12.65 -14.65 9.90
N ASN A 146 -11.90 -14.97 10.96
CA ASN A 146 -12.47 -15.15 12.29
C ASN A 146 -13.08 -13.85 12.82
N LYS A 147 -12.40 -12.71 12.62
CA LYS A 147 -12.91 -11.40 13.05
C LYS A 147 -14.19 -10.99 12.33
N LEU A 148 -14.26 -11.25 11.02
CA LEU A 148 -15.46 -10.97 10.23
C LEU A 148 -16.62 -11.90 10.61
N LYS A 149 -16.34 -13.19 10.87
CA LYS A 149 -17.33 -14.15 11.37
C LYS A 149 -17.87 -13.79 12.75
N GLU A 150 -16.99 -13.35 13.67
CA GLU A 150 -17.38 -12.83 14.99
C GLU A 150 -18.27 -11.59 14.87
N ARG A 151 -17.92 -10.65 13.97
CA ARG A 151 -18.65 -9.39 13.79
C ARG A 151 -20.03 -9.60 13.19
N ASP A 152 -20.13 -10.43 12.15
CA ASP A 152 -21.34 -10.51 11.32
C ASP A 152 -22.22 -11.74 11.62
N GLY A 153 -21.72 -12.69 12.41
CA GLY A 153 -22.43 -13.93 12.74
C GLY A 153 -22.59 -14.90 11.57
N VAL A 154 -21.90 -14.67 10.44
CA VAL A 154 -21.97 -15.48 9.23
C VAL A 154 -20.59 -15.76 8.65
N GLU A 155 -20.49 -16.79 7.81
CA GLU A 155 -19.24 -17.14 7.13
C GLU A 155 -18.98 -16.21 5.96
N HIS A 156 -17.77 -15.65 5.92
CA HIS A 156 -17.29 -14.82 4.81
C HIS A 156 -16.65 -15.67 3.72
N LYS A 157 -16.63 -15.19 2.48
CA LYS A 157 -16.00 -15.92 1.37
C LYS A 157 -14.58 -15.44 1.14
N VAL A 158 -13.66 -16.38 0.93
CA VAL A 158 -12.28 -16.10 0.51
C VAL A 158 -12.14 -16.41 -0.98
N ASP A 159 -11.72 -15.44 -1.77
CA ASP A 159 -11.39 -15.63 -3.18
C ASP A 159 -9.92 -15.28 -3.40
N LEU A 160 -9.09 -16.30 -3.60
CA LEU A 160 -7.65 -16.10 -3.80
C LEU A 160 -7.31 -15.61 -5.21
N LYS A 161 -8.24 -15.58 -6.16
CA LYS A 161 -7.97 -15.23 -7.56
C LYS A 161 -8.45 -13.83 -7.90
N ASP A 162 -9.69 -13.49 -7.58
CA ASP A 162 -10.26 -12.18 -7.94
C ASP A 162 -11.22 -11.61 -6.87
N PRO A 163 -10.69 -11.32 -5.66
CA PRO A 163 -11.49 -10.88 -4.52
C PRO A 163 -12.07 -9.48 -4.70
N ASP A 164 -13.17 -9.20 -4.02
CA ASP A 164 -13.76 -7.86 -3.95
C ASP A 164 -12.85 -6.90 -3.16
N LYS A 165 -12.17 -7.41 -2.13
CA LYS A 165 -11.20 -6.69 -1.29
C LYS A 165 -9.88 -7.45 -1.15
N MET A 166 -8.76 -6.81 -1.44
CA MET A 166 -7.43 -7.41 -1.28
C MET A 166 -6.63 -6.63 -0.24
N LEU A 167 -6.31 -7.27 0.87
CA LEU A 167 -5.37 -6.70 1.84
C LEU A 167 -3.95 -6.98 1.33
N VAL A 168 -3.19 -5.93 1.08
CA VAL A 168 -1.82 -6.04 0.60
C VAL A 168 -0.87 -5.52 1.66
N ILE A 169 0.18 -6.32 1.89
CA ILE A 169 1.29 -5.98 2.74
C ILE A 169 2.56 -6.11 1.92
N GLU A 170 3.30 -5.02 1.77
CA GLU A 170 4.62 -5.03 1.14
C GLU A 170 5.70 -4.73 2.18
N THR A 171 6.69 -5.60 2.34
CA THR A 171 7.85 -5.32 3.21
C THR A 171 9.00 -4.72 2.39
N ILE A 172 9.71 -3.77 2.98
CA ILE A 172 10.95 -3.19 2.47
C ILE A 172 11.95 -3.20 3.63
N GLY A 173 12.82 -4.20 3.69
CA GLY A 173 13.69 -4.39 4.85
C GLY A 173 12.87 -4.64 6.11
N ASN A 174 12.98 -3.76 7.11
CA ASN A 174 12.30 -3.82 8.40
C ASN A 174 11.08 -2.89 8.53
N ILE A 175 10.61 -2.33 7.40
CA ILE A 175 9.34 -1.61 7.33
C ILE A 175 8.34 -2.38 6.47
N ALA A 176 7.07 -2.25 6.78
CA ALA A 176 5.98 -2.79 6.00
C ALA A 176 4.93 -1.73 5.72
N GLY A 177 4.47 -1.68 4.47
CA GLY A 177 3.33 -0.90 4.05
C GLY A 177 2.10 -1.79 3.98
N ILE A 178 0.96 -1.31 4.46
CA ILE A 178 -0.33 -2.01 4.41
C ILE A 178 -1.40 -1.16 3.74
N THR A 179 -2.25 -1.81 2.96
CA THR A 179 -3.35 -1.18 2.22
C THR A 179 -4.47 -2.19 1.95
N LEU A 180 -5.69 -1.69 1.73
CA LEU A 180 -6.82 -2.49 1.27
C LEU A 180 -7.26 -1.97 -0.10
N ILE A 181 -7.06 -2.79 -1.12
CA ILE A 181 -7.34 -2.45 -2.51
C ILE A 181 -8.63 -3.13 -2.94
N SER A 182 -9.57 -2.37 -3.51
CA SER A 182 -10.81 -2.94 -4.02
C SER A 182 -10.65 -3.52 -5.42
N LYS A 183 -11.57 -4.38 -5.81
CA LYS A 183 -11.70 -4.87 -7.19
C LYS A 183 -11.94 -3.73 -8.19
N GLU A 184 -12.64 -2.69 -7.78
CA GLU A 184 -12.89 -1.51 -8.62
C GLU A 184 -11.60 -0.71 -8.86
N ASP A 185 -10.76 -0.53 -7.84
CA ASP A 185 -9.46 0.13 -7.99
C ASP A 185 -8.56 -0.61 -8.98
N ARG A 186 -8.50 -1.95 -8.87
CA ARG A 186 -7.71 -2.82 -9.78
C ARG A 186 -8.21 -2.78 -11.22
N LYS A 187 -9.50 -2.54 -11.44
CA LYS A 187 -10.09 -2.40 -12.79
C LYS A 187 -9.88 -1.00 -13.36
N THR A 188 -9.97 0.01 -12.52
CA THR A 188 -9.87 1.42 -12.90
C THR A 188 -8.43 1.81 -13.21
N PHE A 189 -7.47 1.26 -12.47
CA PHE A 189 -6.05 1.57 -12.60
C PHE A 189 -5.23 0.32 -12.92
N PRO A 190 -4.92 0.07 -14.21
CA PRO A 190 -4.21 -1.14 -14.63
C PRO A 190 -2.81 -1.30 -14.02
N LEU A 191 -2.20 -0.22 -13.53
CA LEU A 191 -0.92 -0.27 -12.82
C LEU A 191 -1.04 -0.80 -11.38
N ILE A 192 -2.23 -0.83 -10.78
CA ILE A 192 -2.48 -1.51 -9.50
C ILE A 192 -2.62 -3.01 -9.76
N LYS A 193 -1.49 -3.65 -10.03
CA LYS A 193 -1.37 -5.11 -10.19
C LYS A 193 -0.87 -5.71 -8.90
N ILE A 194 -1.31 -6.90 -8.52
CA ILE A 194 -0.79 -7.59 -7.32
C ILE A 194 -0.61 -9.05 -7.73
N LYS A 195 0.53 -9.65 -7.37
CA LYS A 195 0.88 -11.02 -7.78
C LYS A 195 0.15 -12.06 -6.94
#